data_AF-A0A0Q8D2D3-F1
#
_entry.id   AF-A0A0Q8D2D3-F1
#
_cell.length_a   1.000
_cell.length_b   1.000
_cell.length_c   1.000
_cell.angle_alpha   90.00
_cell.angle_beta   90.00
_cell.angle_gamma   90.00
#
_symmetry.space_group_name_H-M   'P 1'
#
loop_
_entity.id
_entity.type
_entity.pdbx_description
1 polymer ?
#
loop_
_entity_poly.entity_id
_entity_poly.type
_entity_poly.pdbx_seq_one_letter_code
_entity_poly.pdbx_strand_id
1 'polypeptide(L)'
;MTLHAPLQRNAGFTLIELMIVVAVIGILVAIAVPTYQDSVRKSRRGQAQADLAEAAQAMERYYTVNGKYTGKTLKEIAGFDQSPRSTGTAYYSLSLQADTRSYTVTATPASGSDQSQDKCGTMSVDATGKKTAKSSDYCWK
;
A
#
# COMPACT_ATOMS: atom_id res chain seq x y z
N MET A 1 15.34 -51.58 -53.05
CA MET A 1 14.16 -50.77 -52.68
C MET A 1 14.58 -49.77 -51.61
N THR A 2 14.89 -48.53 -51.99
CA THR A 2 15.26 -47.46 -51.05
C THR A 2 14.00 -46.67 -50.67
N LEU A 3 13.60 -46.81 -49.41
CA LEU A 3 12.52 -46.04 -48.78
C LEU A 3 12.95 -44.57 -48.69
N HIS A 4 12.24 -43.68 -49.38
CA HIS A 4 12.38 -42.23 -49.23
C HIS A 4 11.39 -41.76 -48.16
N ALA A 5 11.88 -41.40 -46.98
CA ALA A 5 11.07 -40.79 -45.93
C ALA A 5 10.69 -39.34 -46.35
N PRO A 6 9.41 -38.93 -46.25
CA PRO A 6 9.02 -37.56 -46.56
C PRO A 6 9.56 -36.58 -45.50
N LEU A 7 10.25 -35.54 -45.94
CA LEU A 7 10.68 -34.42 -45.10
C LEU A 7 9.45 -33.73 -44.51
N GLN A 8 9.30 -33.78 -43.18
CA GLN A 8 8.30 -32.98 -42.47
C GLN A 8 8.54 -31.49 -42.74
N ARG A 9 7.54 -30.80 -43.31
CA ARG A 9 7.54 -29.34 -43.40
C ARG A 9 7.36 -28.78 -41.98
N ASN A 10 8.37 -28.06 -41.49
CA ASN A 10 8.21 -27.23 -40.30
C ASN A 10 7.19 -26.13 -40.59
N ALA A 11 6.03 -26.18 -39.92
CA ALA A 11 5.06 -25.10 -39.95
C ALA A 11 5.60 -23.93 -39.11
N GLY A 12 5.82 -22.78 -39.74
CA GLY A 12 6.19 -21.53 -39.07
C GLY A 12 4.97 -20.70 -38.71
N PHE A 13 5.07 -19.87 -37.68
CA PHE A 13 4.06 -18.86 -37.35
C PHE A 13 3.95 -17.81 -38.48
N THR A 14 2.73 -17.38 -38.77
CA THR A 14 2.47 -16.29 -39.71
C THR A 14 2.64 -14.93 -39.03
N LEU A 15 2.97 -13.91 -39.83
CA LEU A 15 3.09 -12.53 -39.34
C LEU A 15 1.74 -12.00 -38.82
N ILE A 16 0.63 -12.41 -39.44
CA ILE A 16 -0.72 -12.01 -39.02
C ILE A 16 -1.10 -12.62 -37.67
N GLU A 17 -0.73 -13.87 -37.39
CA GLU A 17 -0.95 -14.51 -36.08
C GLU A 17 -0.23 -13.73 -34.97
N LEU A 18 1.03 -13.35 -35.22
CA LEU A 18 1.80 -12.57 -34.24
C LEU A 18 1.17 -11.18 -34.00
N MET A 19 0.67 -10.51 -35.05
CA MET A 19 -0.02 -9.22 -34.89
C MET A 19 -1.28 -9.32 -34.03
N ILE A 20 -2.09 -10.36 -34.24
CA ILE A 20 -3.30 -10.59 -33.44
C ILE A 20 -2.91 -10.87 -31.98
N VAL A 21 -1.89 -11.68 -31.73
CA VAL A 21 -1.42 -11.98 -30.37
C VAL A 21 -0.99 -10.71 -29.64
N VAL A 22 -0.18 -9.86 -30.28
CA VAL A 22 0.28 -8.60 -29.68
C VAL A 22 -0.91 -7.65 -29.43
N ALA A 23 -1.88 -7.58 -30.34
CA ALA A 23 -3.08 -6.77 -30.15
C ALA A 23 -3.90 -7.23 -28.93
N VAL A 24 -4.10 -8.54 -28.76
CA VAL A 24 -4.81 -9.10 -27.61
C VAL A 24 -4.05 -8.83 -26.31
N ILE A 25 -2.73 -9.03 -26.29
CA ILE A 25 -1.89 -8.75 -25.11
C ILE A 25 -1.98 -7.26 -24.74
N GLY A 26 -1.96 -6.36 -25.72
CA GLY A 26 -2.09 -4.92 -25.48
C GLY A 26 -3.38 -4.53 -24.76
N ILE A 27 -4.51 -5.12 -25.17
CA ILE A 27 -5.82 -4.91 -24.52
C ILE A 27 -5.80 -5.42 -23.08
N LEU A 28 -5.24 -6.61 -22.84
CA LEU A 28 -5.17 -7.19 -21.50
C LEU A 28 -4.31 -6.34 -20.56
N VAL A 29 -3.15 -5.88 -21.01
CA VAL A 29 -2.22 -5.06 -20.22
C VAL A 29 -2.87 -3.73 -19.82
N ALA A 30 -3.62 -3.09 -20.74
CA ALA A 30 -4.28 -1.81 -20.48
C ALA A 30 -5.25 -1.86 -19.28
N ILE A 31 -5.91 -2.99 -19.04
CA ILE A 31 -6.84 -3.19 -17.92
C ILE A 31 -6.11 -3.74 -16.69
N ALA A 32 -5.18 -4.68 -16.90
CA ALA A 32 -4.52 -5.40 -15.81
C ALA A 32 -3.62 -4.50 -14.95
N VAL A 33 -2.83 -3.62 -15.58
CA VAL A 33 -1.87 -2.77 -14.87
C VAL A 33 -2.52 -1.82 -13.85
N PRO A 34 -3.52 -0.98 -14.19
CA PRO A 34 -4.13 -0.09 -13.21
C PRO A 34 -4.84 -0.86 -12.09
N THR A 35 -5.50 -1.97 -12.43
CA THR A 35 -6.20 -2.83 -11.46
C THR A 35 -5.23 -3.47 -10.46
N TYR A 36 -4.07 -3.93 -10.94
CA TYR A 36 -3.02 -4.48 -10.09
C TYR A 36 -2.43 -3.41 -9.17
N GLN A 37 -2.12 -2.23 -9.69
CA GLN A 37 -1.60 -1.11 -8.88
C GLN A 37 -2.59 -0.70 -7.78
N ASP A 38 -3.90 -0.65 -8.08
CA ASP A 38 -4.93 -0.38 -7.08
C ASP A 38 -5.01 -1.46 -6.01
N SER A 39 -4.85 -2.73 -6.39
CA SER A 39 -4.82 -3.86 -5.45
C SER A 39 -3.63 -3.77 -4.50
N VAL A 40 -2.45 -3.42 -5.03
CA VAL A 40 -1.23 -3.20 -4.23
C VAL A 40 -1.41 -2.00 -3.29
N ARG A 41 -1.93 -0.87 -3.77
CA ARG A 41 -2.24 0.31 -2.94
C ARG A 41 -3.22 -0.03 -1.82
N LYS A 42 -4.26 -0.81 -2.10
CA LYS A 42 -5.23 -1.28 -1.09
C LYS A 42 -4.57 -2.14 -0.03
N SER A 43 -3.69 -3.06 -0.43
CA SER A 43 -2.94 -3.92 0.51
C SER A 43 -2.06 -3.07 1.45
N ARG A 44 -1.27 -2.15 0.89
CA ARG A 44 -0.42 -1.22 1.65
C ARG A 44 -1.23 -0.32 2.58
N ARG A 45 -2.41 0.15 2.13
CA ARG A 45 -3.34 0.90 2.97
C ARG A 45 -3.83 0.07 4.15
N GLY A 46 -4.19 -1.20 3.93
CA GLY A 46 -4.58 -2.12 5.00
C GLY A 46 -3.48 -2.30 6.04
N GLN A 47 -2.22 -2.42 5.61
CA GLN A 47 -1.08 -2.46 6.52
C GLN A 47 -0.94 -1.15 7.33
N ALA A 48 -1.02 0.01 6.67
CA ALA A 48 -0.94 1.30 7.34
C ALA A 48 -2.08 1.52 8.36
N GLN A 49 -3.31 1.05 8.06
CA GLN A 49 -4.42 1.08 9.01
C GLN A 49 -4.14 0.22 10.25
N ALA A 50 -3.56 -0.98 10.07
CA ALA A 50 -3.16 -1.83 11.17
C ALA A 50 -2.06 -1.18 12.02
N ASP A 51 -1.08 -0.54 11.37
CA ASP A 51 0.00 0.20 12.04
C ASP A 51 -0.53 1.41 12.81
N LEU A 52 -1.51 2.14 12.26
CA LEU A 52 -2.21 3.23 12.98
C LEU A 52 -2.97 2.72 14.21
N ALA A 53 -3.64 1.57 14.10
CA ALA A 53 -4.35 0.97 15.23
C ALA A 53 -3.37 0.56 16.34
N GLU A 54 -2.24 -0.05 16.00
CA GLU A 54 -1.22 -0.41 16.98
C GLU A 54 -0.54 0.80 17.60
N ALA A 55 -0.27 1.84 16.81
CA ALA A 55 0.23 3.11 17.31
C ALA A 55 -0.73 3.74 18.33
N ALA A 56 -2.03 3.75 18.05
CA ALA A 56 -3.05 4.23 19.00
C ALA A 56 -3.01 3.43 20.32
N GLN A 57 -2.92 2.09 20.26
CA GLN A 57 -2.77 1.27 21.47
C GLN A 57 -1.47 1.60 22.24
N ALA A 58 -0.37 1.87 21.53
CA ALA A 58 0.88 2.28 22.17
C ALA A 58 0.75 3.65 22.87
N MET A 59 0.01 4.59 22.28
CA MET A 59 -0.30 5.88 22.91
C MET A 59 -1.09 5.71 24.20
N GLU A 60 -2.11 4.84 24.24
CA GLU A 60 -2.88 4.60 25.47
C GLU A 60 -2.03 3.97 26.58
N ARG A 61 -1.17 3.01 26.22
CA ARG A 61 -0.20 2.44 27.18
C ARG A 61 0.75 3.51 27.70
N TYR A 62 1.24 4.40 26.83
CA TYR A 62 2.12 5.50 27.23
C TYR A 62 1.43 6.45 28.22
N TYR A 63 0.18 6.83 27.96
CA TYR A 63 -0.59 7.68 28.88
C TYR A 63 -0.86 6.99 30.21
N THR A 64 -1.16 5.69 30.22
CA THR A 64 -1.38 4.92 31.45
C THR A 64 -0.17 4.96 32.39
N VAL A 65 1.05 4.95 31.84
CA VAL A 65 2.30 4.99 32.62
C VAL A 65 2.71 6.42 32.98
N ASN A 66 2.48 7.40 32.11
CA ASN A 66 3.07 8.74 32.22
C ASN A 66 2.07 9.86 32.57
N GLY A 67 0.77 9.59 32.50
CA GLY A 67 -0.31 10.57 32.72
C GLY A 67 -0.43 11.66 31.65
N LYS A 68 0.26 11.51 30.52
CA LYS A 68 0.26 12.45 29.38
C LYS A 68 0.66 11.76 28.07
N TYR A 69 0.27 12.31 26.93
CA TYR A 69 0.70 11.81 25.60
C TYR A 69 1.96 12.51 25.05
N THR A 70 2.42 13.60 25.67
CA THR A 70 3.58 14.40 25.21
C THR A 70 4.91 13.95 25.80
N GLY A 71 6.00 14.31 25.12
CA GLY A 71 7.37 14.16 25.62
C GLY A 71 8.18 13.06 24.93
N LYS A 72 7.58 12.34 23.98
CA LYS A 72 8.24 11.35 23.12
C LYS A 72 7.69 11.40 21.71
N THR A 73 8.52 11.00 20.75
CA THR A 73 8.14 10.79 19.36
C THR A 73 7.33 9.50 19.21
N LEU A 74 6.64 9.35 18.06
CA LEU A 74 5.91 8.12 17.76
C LEU A 74 6.83 6.89 17.80
N LYS A 75 8.03 7.00 17.22
CA LYS A 75 9.00 5.90 17.17
C LYS A 75 9.43 5.43 18.55
N GLU A 76 9.60 6.36 19.50
CA GLU A 76 9.96 6.00 20.88
C GLU A 76 8.80 5.34 21.64
N ILE A 77 7.55 5.68 21.30
CA ILE A 77 6.36 5.12 21.97
C ILE A 77 5.93 3.79 21.35
N ALA A 78 5.83 3.73 20.03
CA ALA A 78 5.31 2.61 19.26
C ALA A 78 6.40 1.69 18.69
N GLY A 79 7.66 2.13 18.64
CA GLY A 79 8.78 1.40 18.06
C GLY A 79 8.95 1.57 16.54
N PHE A 80 8.07 2.33 15.89
CA PHE A 80 8.07 2.56 14.44
C PHE A 80 7.47 3.92 14.08
N ASP A 81 7.82 4.43 12.91
CA ASP A 81 7.41 5.73 12.34
C ASP A 81 7.15 5.65 10.83
N GLN A 82 6.99 4.44 10.30
CA GLN A 82 6.72 4.19 8.89
C GLN A 82 5.98 2.87 8.69
N SER A 83 5.31 2.75 7.56
CA SER A 83 4.66 1.53 7.11
C SER A 83 5.13 1.18 5.68
N PRO A 84 5.62 -0.05 5.44
CA PRO A 84 5.81 -1.14 6.41
C PRO A 84 6.90 -0.78 7.44
N ARG A 85 6.87 -1.40 8.63
CA ARG A 85 7.77 -1.08 9.75
C ARG A 85 9.24 -1.50 9.53
N SER A 86 9.51 -2.25 8.45
CA SER A 86 10.86 -2.67 8.09
C SER A 86 11.72 -1.48 7.67
N THR A 87 13.05 -1.62 7.74
CA THR A 87 14.03 -0.60 7.32
C THR A 87 14.11 -0.39 5.80
N GLY A 88 13.23 -1.04 5.01
CA GLY A 88 13.13 -0.91 3.56
C GLY A 88 12.33 0.31 3.10
N THR A 89 11.77 0.22 1.90
CA THR A 89 10.98 1.31 1.29
C THR A 89 9.69 1.57 2.06
N ALA A 90 9.56 2.77 2.63
CA ALA A 90 8.31 3.24 3.21
C ALA A 90 7.27 3.56 2.13
N TYR A 91 6.03 3.14 2.35
CA TYR A 91 4.88 3.58 1.55
C TYR A 91 4.03 4.61 2.31
N TYR A 92 4.13 4.63 3.63
CA TYR A 92 3.60 5.68 4.49
C TYR A 92 4.64 6.09 5.54
N SER A 93 4.76 7.40 5.79
CA SER A 93 5.38 7.92 7.00
C SER A 93 4.31 8.12 8.08
N LEU A 94 4.60 7.68 9.30
CA LEU A 94 3.70 7.84 10.43
C LEU A 94 4.24 8.93 11.36
N SER A 95 3.39 9.89 11.69
CA SER A 95 3.72 11.00 12.60
C SER A 95 2.71 11.10 13.73
N LEU A 96 3.17 11.70 14.83
CA LEU A 96 2.36 11.94 16.04
C LEU A 96 2.27 13.45 16.26
N GLN A 97 1.04 13.93 16.42
CA GLN A 97 0.75 15.22 17.05
C GLN A 97 0.06 14.93 18.38
N ALA A 98 0.60 15.45 19.49
CA ALA A 98 0.08 15.18 20.82
C ALA A 98 0.07 16.43 21.71
N ASP A 99 -0.96 16.53 22.53
CA ASP A 99 -1.05 17.41 23.70
C ASP A 99 -1.09 16.55 24.97
N THR A 100 -1.21 17.17 26.14
CA THR A 100 -1.23 16.41 27.41
C THR A 100 -2.33 15.35 27.44
N ARG A 101 -3.49 15.59 26.82
CA ARG A 101 -4.69 14.70 26.90
C ARG A 101 -5.28 14.28 25.55
N SER A 102 -4.66 14.65 24.45
CA SER A 102 -5.13 14.32 23.10
C SER A 102 -3.95 13.94 22.22
N TYR A 103 -4.22 13.13 21.21
CA TYR A 103 -3.27 12.87 20.14
C TYR A 103 -3.97 12.62 18.82
N THR A 104 -3.21 12.72 17.74
CA THR A 104 -3.54 12.23 16.42
C THR A 104 -2.31 11.56 15.83
N VAL A 105 -2.43 10.28 15.48
CA VAL A 105 -1.43 9.56 14.70
C VAL A 105 -1.83 9.62 13.23
N THR A 106 -0.91 10.03 12.37
CA THR A 106 -1.18 10.29 10.94
C THR A 106 -0.26 9.45 10.08
N ALA A 107 -0.82 8.67 9.15
CA ALA A 107 -0.09 7.99 8.08
C ALA A 107 -0.19 8.82 6.79
N THR A 108 0.93 9.37 6.34
CA THR A 108 1.04 10.17 5.11
C THR A 108 1.71 9.34 4.02
N PRO A 109 1.13 9.23 2.81
CA PRO A 109 1.78 8.51 1.71
C PRO A 109 3.20 9.03 1.46
N ALA A 110 4.16 8.12 1.34
CA ALA A 110 5.56 8.49 1.09
C ALA A 110 5.71 9.13 -0.29
N SER A 111 6.43 10.25 -0.35
CA SER A 111 6.72 10.95 -1.60
C SER A 111 7.53 10.05 -2.55
N GLY A 112 7.23 10.14 -3.85
CA GLY A 112 7.87 9.31 -4.87
C GLY A 112 7.44 7.84 -4.90
N SER A 113 6.54 7.41 -4.01
CA SER A 113 5.93 6.08 -4.06
C SER A 113 4.60 6.09 -4.84
N ASP A 114 4.22 4.94 -5.41
CA ASP A 114 2.89 4.75 -6.03
C ASP A 114 1.74 5.00 -5.05
N GLN A 115 2.00 4.95 -3.74
CA GLN A 115 1.01 5.21 -2.71
C GLN A 115 0.54 6.68 -2.72
N SER A 116 1.37 7.60 -3.23
CA SER A 116 1.00 9.01 -3.40
C SER A 116 -0.19 9.21 -4.35
N GLN A 117 -0.44 8.24 -5.24
CA GLN A 117 -1.58 8.24 -6.18
C GLN A 117 -2.83 7.56 -5.61
N ASP A 118 -2.77 7.03 -4.38
CA ASP A 118 -3.96 6.44 -3.75
C ASP A 118 -4.98 7.54 -3.44
N LYS A 119 -6.21 7.33 -3.90
CA LYS A 119 -7.36 8.21 -3.64
C LYS A 119 -7.64 8.43 -2.16
N CYS A 120 -7.18 7.54 -1.29
CA CYS A 120 -7.37 7.68 0.15
C CYS A 120 -6.42 8.68 0.81
N GLY A 121 -5.26 8.95 0.20
CA GLY A 121 -4.29 9.91 0.70
C GLY A 121 -3.87 9.65 2.15
N THR A 122 -3.71 10.74 2.90
CA THR A 122 -3.38 10.73 4.32
C THR A 122 -4.53 10.16 5.14
N MET A 123 -4.19 9.29 6.11
CA MET A 123 -5.14 8.68 7.04
C MET A 123 -4.71 8.97 8.47
N SER A 124 -5.65 9.11 9.40
CA SER A 124 -5.31 9.31 10.82
C SER A 124 -6.29 8.66 11.78
N VAL A 125 -5.83 8.45 13.01
CA VAL A 125 -6.64 8.05 14.17
C VAL A 125 -6.32 8.99 15.33
N ASP A 126 -7.36 9.51 15.99
CA ASP A 126 -7.22 10.31 17.20
C ASP A 126 -7.49 9.52 18.49
N ALA A 127 -7.27 10.17 19.64
CA ALA A 127 -7.48 9.58 20.97
C ALA A 127 -8.93 9.13 21.25
N THR A 128 -9.91 9.57 20.47
CA THR A 128 -11.31 9.12 20.59
C THR A 128 -11.62 7.91 19.70
N GLY A 129 -10.63 7.45 18.93
CA GLY A 129 -10.79 6.40 17.93
C GLY A 129 -11.37 6.91 16.62
N LYS A 130 -11.52 8.24 16.43
CA LYS A 130 -12.02 8.80 15.19
C LYS A 130 -10.99 8.60 14.08
N LYS A 131 -11.45 7.93 13.02
CA LYS A 131 -10.68 7.63 11.82
C LYS A 131 -10.95 8.69 10.75
N THR A 132 -9.90 9.28 10.19
CA THR A 132 -10.03 10.23 9.08
C THR A 132 -9.22 9.80 7.86
N ALA A 133 -9.73 10.13 6.68
CA ALA A 133 -9.08 9.99 5.39
C ALA A 133 -9.78 10.94 4.41
N LYS A 134 -9.32 11.03 3.16
CA LYS A 134 -10.03 11.82 2.12
C LYS A 134 -11.50 11.41 1.96
N SER A 135 -11.80 10.12 2.10
CA SER A 135 -13.16 9.57 2.16
C SER A 135 -13.23 8.44 3.19
N SER A 136 -13.53 8.77 4.46
CA SER A 136 -13.48 7.81 5.57
C SER A 136 -14.28 6.53 5.31
N ASP A 137 -15.50 6.63 4.76
CA ASP A 137 -16.38 5.47 4.53
C ASP A 137 -15.88 4.45 3.50
N TYR A 138 -14.93 4.85 2.66
CA TYR A 138 -14.32 3.98 1.66
C TYR A 138 -12.91 3.56 2.10
N CYS A 139 -12.16 4.49 2.68
CA CYS A 139 -10.75 4.34 2.94
C CYS A 139 -10.41 3.62 4.24
N TRP A 140 -11.38 3.43 5.13
CA TRP A 140 -11.25 2.68 6.40
C TRP A 140 -12.08 1.40 6.44
N LYS A 141 -12.57 0.95 5.28
CA LYS A 141 -13.21 -0.36 5.09
C LYS A 141 -12.19 -1.44 4.74
#